data_AF-A0A915BDC9-F1
#
_entry.id   AF-A0A915BDC9-F1
#
_cell.length_a   1.000
_cell.length_b   1.000
_cell.length_c   1.000
_cell.angle_alpha   90.00
_cell.angle_beta   90.00
_cell.angle_gamma   90.00
#
_symmetry.space_group_name_H-M   'P 1'
#
loop_
_entity.id
_entity.type
_entity.pdbx_description
1 polymer ?
#
loop_
_entity_poly.entity_id
_entity_poly.type
_entity_poly.pdbx_seq_one_letter_code
_entity_poly.pdbx_strand_id
1 'polypeptide(L)'
;HAMLQELLWPLVLFCIRSNAFENERIEDDPWDLDGPCQPYIQRFGDTVAVMVRCASSFSSPPKVCTTCVNEYIAFKQAEYDLHRLTNVTSLDSTPCARVIFSNYIVSYISEISDVVSRRIWDQSRCSSCVNINWEFEKNSTMYAYTKNVYNFEKKLFDWRHCVMNYSLEVDEFYKNYSVVCENCLTSFNSLFHFYWDVYVTPGIDFCLDVETTCCHINCTHLAILRGQLRAE
;
A
#
# COMPACT_ATOMS: atom_id res chain seq x y z
N HIS A 1 -63.37 -19.85 -15.22
CA HIS A 1 -63.39 -18.56 -15.93
C HIS A 1 -62.07 -17.84 -15.67
N ALA A 2 -61.14 -17.90 -16.63
CA ALA A 2 -59.96 -17.03 -16.67
C ALA A 2 -59.27 -17.27 -18.02
N MET A 3 -59.48 -16.38 -18.99
CA MET A 3 -58.58 -16.18 -20.14
C MET A 3 -58.94 -14.83 -20.77
N LEU A 4 -58.11 -13.82 -20.48
CA LEU A 4 -57.96 -12.50 -21.10
C LEU A 4 -56.75 -11.90 -20.35
N GLN A 5 -55.71 -11.32 -20.90
CA GLN A 5 -55.41 -10.88 -22.25
C GLN A 5 -53.90 -10.54 -22.29
N GLU A 6 -53.24 -10.95 -23.36
CA GLU A 6 -51.91 -10.50 -23.81
C GLU A 6 -51.78 -8.97 -23.86
N LEU A 7 -50.60 -8.44 -23.51
CA LEU A 7 -50.03 -7.20 -24.08
C LEU A 7 -48.52 -7.09 -23.75
N LEU A 8 -47.69 -7.65 -24.64
CA LEU A 8 -46.57 -6.98 -25.33
C LEU A 8 -45.70 -5.97 -24.54
N TRP A 9 -44.46 -6.32 -24.18
CA TRP A 9 -43.26 -6.08 -25.00
C TRP A 9 -41.94 -6.55 -24.34
N PRO A 10 -41.01 -7.17 -25.10
CA PRO A 10 -39.74 -7.68 -24.61
C PRO A 10 -38.58 -6.71 -24.93
N LEU A 11 -38.13 -5.93 -23.96
CA LEU A 11 -36.87 -5.19 -23.97
C LEU A 11 -36.46 -5.16 -22.49
N VAL A 12 -35.44 -5.88 -22.04
CA VAL A 12 -34.04 -5.58 -22.27
C VAL A 12 -33.26 -6.88 -22.04
N LEU A 13 -32.68 -7.44 -23.12
CA LEU A 13 -31.47 -8.25 -22.98
C LEU A 13 -30.40 -7.32 -22.40
N PHE A 14 -30.22 -7.34 -21.09
CA PHE A 14 -29.02 -6.81 -20.47
C PHE A 14 -27.91 -7.80 -20.80
N CYS A 15 -27.33 -7.66 -21.98
CA CYS A 15 -26.00 -8.16 -22.26
C CYS A 15 -25.04 -7.42 -21.34
N ILE A 16 -24.89 -7.90 -20.10
CA ILE A 16 -23.69 -7.64 -19.32
C ILE A 16 -22.59 -8.42 -20.04
N ARG A 17 -22.03 -7.84 -21.10
CA ARG A 17 -20.62 -8.06 -21.39
C ARG A 17 -19.88 -7.41 -20.23
N SER A 18 -19.66 -8.17 -19.17
CA SER A 18 -18.42 -8.02 -18.44
C SER A 18 -17.35 -8.26 -19.48
N ASN A 19 -16.79 -7.19 -20.03
CA ASN A 19 -15.46 -7.27 -20.60
C ASN A 19 -14.56 -7.58 -19.40
N ALA A 20 -14.45 -8.87 -19.05
CA ALA A 20 -13.22 -9.35 -18.47
C ALA A 20 -12.16 -8.88 -19.46
N PHE A 21 -11.27 -8.00 -19.00
CA PHE A 21 -10.09 -7.62 -19.75
C PHE A 21 -9.29 -8.93 -19.87
N GLU A 22 -9.58 -9.67 -20.93
CA GLU A 22 -8.89 -10.91 -21.24
C GLU A 22 -7.42 -10.51 -21.39
N ASN A 23 -6.58 -11.19 -20.62
CA ASN A 23 -5.14 -11.02 -20.63
C ASN A 23 -4.66 -11.45 -22.01
N GLU A 24 -4.68 -10.54 -22.99
CA GLU A 24 -3.97 -10.65 -24.27
C GLU A 24 -2.48 -10.73 -23.93
N ARG A 25 -2.06 -11.91 -23.50
CA ARG A 25 -0.65 -12.30 -23.47
C ARG A 25 -0.21 -12.24 -24.92
N ILE A 26 0.72 -11.33 -25.19
CA ILE A 26 1.32 -11.06 -26.50
C ILE A 26 1.50 -12.39 -27.23
N GLU A 27 0.77 -12.58 -28.34
CA GLU A 27 1.03 -13.68 -29.26
C GLU A 27 2.48 -13.55 -29.72
N ASP A 28 3.21 -14.66 -29.71
CA ASP A 28 4.64 -14.74 -30.02
C ASP A 28 4.83 -14.45 -31.52
N ASP A 29 4.76 -13.17 -31.88
CA ASP A 29 4.92 -12.71 -33.25
C ASP A 29 6.36 -13.02 -33.68
N PRO A 30 6.59 -13.85 -34.71
CA PRO A 30 7.94 -14.30 -35.10
C PRO A 30 8.90 -13.17 -35.50
N TRP A 31 8.37 -11.95 -35.65
CA TRP A 31 9.06 -10.76 -36.09
C TRP A 31 9.35 -9.78 -34.95
N ASP A 32 8.87 -10.05 -33.72
CA ASP A 32 9.19 -9.23 -32.55
C ASP A 32 10.64 -9.50 -32.13
N LEU A 33 11.51 -8.51 -32.39
CA LEU A 33 12.93 -8.55 -32.04
C LEU A 33 13.14 -8.87 -30.55
N ASP A 34 12.28 -8.32 -29.69
CA ASP A 34 12.39 -8.38 -28.24
C ASP A 34 11.40 -9.38 -27.62
N GLY A 35 10.69 -10.16 -28.45
CA GLY A 35 9.74 -11.20 -28.03
C GLY A 35 10.27 -12.11 -26.90
N PRO A 36 11.52 -12.63 -26.99
CA PRO A 36 12.13 -13.44 -25.93
C PRO A 36 12.24 -12.74 -24.56
N CYS A 37 12.30 -11.41 -24.53
CA CYS A 37 12.39 -10.62 -23.30
C CYS A 37 11.01 -10.31 -22.70
N GLN A 38 9.93 -10.37 -23.49
CA GLN A 38 8.57 -9.98 -23.07
C GLN A 38 8.06 -10.71 -21.81
N PRO A 39 8.26 -12.04 -21.64
CA PRO A 39 7.77 -12.74 -20.44
C PRO A 39 8.38 -12.18 -19.14
N TYR A 40 9.63 -11.71 -19.19
CA TYR A 40 10.33 -11.14 -18.04
C TYR A 40 9.82 -9.72 -17.73
N ILE A 41 9.55 -8.94 -18.77
CA ILE A 41 8.91 -7.62 -18.67
C ILE A 41 7.51 -7.77 -18.05
N GLN A 42 6.70 -8.71 -18.53
CA GLN A 42 5.36 -8.96 -18.01
C GLN A 42 5.39 -9.36 -16.53
N ARG A 43 6.26 -10.33 -16.17
CA ARG A 43 6.38 -10.78 -14.78
C ARG A 43 6.84 -9.67 -13.82
N PHE A 44 7.73 -8.80 -14.29
CA PHE A 44 8.11 -7.61 -13.53
C PHE A 44 6.93 -6.65 -13.39
N GLY A 45 6.20 -6.39 -14.48
CA GLY A 45 4.98 -5.59 -14.48
C GLY A 45 3.93 -6.08 -13.47
N ASP A 46 3.69 -7.39 -13.42
CA ASP A 46 2.80 -8.01 -12.43
C ASP A 46 3.27 -7.76 -11.00
N THR A 47 4.58 -7.90 -10.75
CA THR A 47 5.19 -7.66 -9.42
C THR A 47 5.04 -6.20 -9.01
N VAL A 48 5.28 -5.27 -9.93
CA VAL A 48 5.08 -3.84 -9.67
C VAL A 48 3.61 -3.51 -9.41
N ALA A 49 2.70 -4.08 -10.21
CA ALA A 49 1.27 -3.85 -10.04
C ALA A 49 0.79 -4.24 -8.64
N VAL A 50 1.31 -5.33 -8.07
CA VAL A 50 1.02 -5.73 -6.69
C VAL A 50 1.52 -4.69 -5.68
N MET A 51 2.75 -4.19 -5.83
CA MET A 51 3.31 -3.15 -4.95
C MET A 51 2.52 -1.83 -5.03
N VAL A 52 2.24 -1.36 -6.25
CA VAL A 52 1.46 -0.13 -6.48
C VAL A 52 0.03 -0.28 -5.95
N ARG A 53 -0.58 -1.44 -6.13
CA ARG A 53 -1.91 -1.74 -5.56
C ARG A 53 -1.88 -1.70 -4.04
N CYS A 54 -0.86 -2.27 -3.40
CA CYS A 54 -0.71 -2.20 -1.94
C CYS A 54 -0.62 -0.74 -1.49
N ALA A 55 0.29 0.04 -2.08
CA ALA A 55 0.45 1.45 -1.73
C ALA A 55 -0.83 2.27 -1.93
N SER A 56 -1.56 2.03 -3.03
CA SER A 56 -2.83 2.69 -3.32
C SER A 56 -3.93 2.32 -2.31
N SER A 57 -3.99 1.05 -1.90
CA SER A 57 -4.98 0.55 -0.93
C SER A 57 -4.77 1.13 0.47
N PHE A 58 -3.53 1.46 0.80
CA PHE A 58 -3.14 2.05 2.08
C PHE A 58 -2.77 3.53 1.94
N SER A 59 -3.46 4.27 1.07
CA SER A 59 -3.19 5.69 0.84
C SER A 59 -3.93 6.64 1.79
N SER A 60 -4.94 6.17 2.53
CA SER A 60 -5.76 7.00 3.42
C SER A 60 -6.13 6.31 4.74
N PRO A 61 -5.39 6.58 5.84
CA PRO A 61 -4.11 7.31 5.88
C PRO A 61 -2.97 6.47 5.26
N PRO A 62 -1.90 7.10 4.75
CA PRO A 62 -0.73 6.40 4.22
C PRO A 62 -0.12 5.40 5.21
N LYS A 63 0.01 4.11 4.81
CA LYS A 63 0.62 3.03 5.61
C LYS A 63 1.51 2.08 4.81
N VAL A 64 2.33 2.64 3.92
CA VAL A 64 3.13 1.84 2.97
C VAL A 64 4.26 1.09 3.68
N CYS A 65 4.94 1.75 4.60
CA CYS A 65 6.17 1.26 5.21
C CYS A 65 5.95 0.12 6.24
N THR A 66 4.76 -0.02 6.82
CA THR A 66 4.42 -1.09 7.75
C THR A 66 3.51 -2.16 7.13
N THR A 67 2.97 -1.90 5.94
CA THR A 67 2.00 -2.83 5.31
C THR A 67 2.52 -3.44 4.01
N CYS A 68 3.28 -2.69 3.21
CA CYS A 68 3.69 -3.10 1.86
C CYS A 68 5.15 -3.55 1.75
N VAL A 69 5.78 -3.92 2.87
CA VAL A 69 7.22 -4.26 2.91
C VAL A 69 7.52 -5.49 2.07
N ASN A 70 6.67 -6.51 2.13
CA ASN A 70 6.88 -7.75 1.40
C ASN A 70 6.80 -7.52 -0.12
N GLU A 71 5.83 -6.73 -0.55
CA GLU A 71 5.62 -6.34 -1.94
C GLU A 71 6.79 -5.50 -2.45
N TYR A 72 7.33 -4.59 -1.61
CA TYR A 72 8.52 -3.82 -1.95
C TYR A 72 9.76 -4.70 -2.08
N ILE A 73 9.97 -5.66 -1.16
CA ILE A 73 11.08 -6.62 -1.25
C ILE A 73 10.97 -7.46 -2.52
N ALA A 74 9.77 -7.96 -2.85
CA ALA A 74 9.53 -8.73 -4.07
C ALA A 74 9.83 -7.90 -5.33
N PHE A 75 9.42 -6.63 -5.35
CA PHE A 75 9.75 -5.68 -6.40
C PHE A 75 11.26 -5.50 -6.56
N LYS A 76 12.01 -5.27 -5.47
CA LYS A 76 13.46 -5.10 -5.52
C LYS A 76 14.19 -6.38 -5.93
N GLN A 77 13.69 -7.55 -5.53
CA GLN A 77 14.21 -8.83 -6.00
C GLN A 77 13.99 -8.99 -7.52
N ALA A 78 12.79 -8.69 -8.02
CA ALA A 78 12.49 -8.78 -9.45
C ALA A 78 13.32 -7.80 -10.28
N GLU A 79 13.53 -6.58 -9.79
CA GLU A 79 14.43 -5.59 -10.42
C GLU A 79 15.87 -6.11 -10.48
N TYR A 80 16.37 -6.65 -9.38
CA TYR A 80 17.71 -7.24 -9.30
C TYR A 80 17.88 -8.39 -10.29
N ASP A 81 16.91 -9.30 -10.36
CA ASP A 81 16.93 -10.44 -11.28
C ASP A 81 16.94 -9.97 -12.75
N LEU A 82 16.15 -8.94 -13.09
CA LEU A 82 16.13 -8.36 -14.44
C LEU A 82 17.46 -7.73 -14.84
N HIS A 83 18.12 -6.99 -13.95
CA HIS A 83 19.44 -6.42 -14.23
C HIS A 83 20.51 -7.48 -14.49
N ARG A 84 20.30 -8.71 -13.99
CA ARG A 84 21.21 -9.85 -14.16
C ARG A 84 20.77 -10.82 -15.24
N LEU A 85 19.73 -10.49 -16.02
CA LEU A 85 19.22 -11.31 -17.10
C LEU A 85 20.12 -11.25 -18.35
N THR A 86 21.30 -11.85 -18.25
CA THR A 86 22.32 -11.90 -19.31
C THR A 86 22.31 -13.20 -20.11
N ASN A 87 21.60 -14.22 -19.62
CA ASN A 87 21.48 -15.54 -20.26
C ASN A 87 20.35 -15.62 -21.30
N VAL A 88 19.50 -14.59 -21.37
CA VAL A 88 18.42 -14.46 -22.36
C VAL A 88 18.72 -13.25 -23.23
N THR A 89 18.57 -13.42 -24.54
CA THR A 89 18.83 -12.39 -25.54
C THR A 89 17.63 -12.21 -26.47
N SER A 90 17.49 -11.01 -27.01
CA SER A 90 16.66 -10.72 -28.19
C SER A 90 17.18 -11.44 -29.43
N LEU A 91 16.42 -11.38 -30.53
CA LEU A 91 16.78 -12.07 -31.79
C LEU A 91 18.06 -11.51 -32.45
N ASP A 92 18.49 -10.29 -32.11
CA ASP A 92 19.78 -9.71 -32.52
C ASP A 92 20.94 -10.03 -31.57
N SER A 93 20.75 -10.95 -30.61
CA SER A 93 21.73 -11.32 -29.58
C SER A 93 22.02 -10.22 -28.53
N THR A 94 21.20 -9.17 -28.44
CA THR A 94 21.31 -8.19 -27.34
C THR A 94 20.79 -8.83 -26.03
N PRO A 95 21.54 -8.76 -24.91
CA PRO A 95 21.04 -9.26 -23.63
C PRO A 95 19.77 -8.54 -23.17
N CYS A 96 18.78 -9.29 -22.67
CA CYS A 96 17.50 -8.72 -22.27
C CYS A 96 17.65 -7.62 -21.20
N ALA A 97 18.61 -7.74 -20.27
CA ALA A 97 18.89 -6.67 -19.31
C ALA A 97 19.18 -5.32 -19.99
N ARG A 98 19.89 -5.32 -21.12
CA ARG A 98 20.17 -4.09 -21.89
C ARG A 98 18.95 -3.62 -22.68
N VAL A 99 18.20 -4.56 -23.28
CA VAL A 99 16.94 -4.28 -24.00
C VAL A 99 15.98 -3.53 -23.09
N ILE A 100 15.75 -4.06 -21.89
CA ILE A 100 14.76 -3.58 -20.93
C ILE A 100 15.12 -2.19 -20.37
N PHE A 101 16.38 -1.96 -20.00
CA PHE A 101 16.77 -0.76 -19.27
C PHE A 101 17.43 0.34 -20.11
N SER A 102 17.95 0.06 -21.31
CA SER A 102 18.83 1.01 -21.99
C SER A 102 18.66 1.14 -23.50
N ASN A 103 17.80 0.33 -24.13
CA ASN A 103 17.70 0.27 -25.59
C ASN A 103 16.64 1.22 -26.19
N TYR A 104 15.83 1.87 -25.35
CA TYR A 104 14.75 2.77 -25.74
C TYR A 104 14.99 4.19 -25.22
N ILE A 105 14.47 5.20 -25.94
CA ILE A 105 14.54 6.62 -25.54
C ILE A 105 13.97 6.83 -24.13
N VAL A 106 12.90 6.09 -23.83
CA VAL A 106 12.29 6.01 -22.51
C VAL A 106 12.19 4.54 -22.14
N SER A 107 12.86 4.12 -21.08
CA SER A 107 12.63 2.81 -20.47
C SER A 107 11.54 2.95 -19.43
N TYR A 108 10.30 2.57 -19.77
CA TYR A 108 9.19 2.59 -18.83
C TYR A 108 9.48 1.74 -17.58
N ILE A 109 10.20 0.65 -17.73
CA ILE A 109 10.62 -0.21 -16.61
C ILE A 109 11.52 0.58 -15.65
N SER A 110 12.52 1.31 -16.18
CA SER A 110 13.38 2.17 -15.37
C SER A 110 12.59 3.31 -14.69
N GLU A 111 11.68 3.97 -15.41
CA GLU A 111 10.86 5.06 -14.86
C GLU A 111 9.94 4.57 -13.74
N ILE A 112 9.27 3.43 -13.95
CA ILE A 112 8.40 2.80 -12.96
C ILE A 112 9.21 2.38 -11.72
N SER A 113 10.38 1.77 -11.93
CA SER A 113 11.31 1.43 -10.85
C SER A 113 11.69 2.63 -10.00
N ASP A 114 11.95 3.78 -10.64
CA ASP A 114 12.27 5.04 -9.95
C ASP A 114 11.07 5.56 -9.16
N VAL A 115 9.86 5.52 -9.73
CA VAL A 115 8.63 5.92 -9.03
C VAL A 115 8.40 5.06 -7.78
N VAL A 116 8.50 3.74 -7.89
CA VAL A 116 8.28 2.84 -6.74
C VAL A 116 9.36 3.04 -5.67
N SER A 117 10.63 3.07 -6.07
CA SER A 117 11.74 3.22 -5.11
C SER A 117 11.77 4.61 -4.48
N ARG A 118 11.76 5.66 -5.30
CA ARG A 118 11.98 7.02 -4.79
C ARG A 118 10.70 7.71 -4.33
N ARG A 119 9.61 7.60 -5.09
CA ARG A 119 8.37 8.37 -4.82
C ARG A 119 7.44 7.67 -3.86
N ILE A 120 7.36 6.34 -3.91
CA ILE A 120 6.51 5.58 -3.00
C ILE A 120 7.28 5.23 -1.73
N TRP A 121 8.49 4.65 -1.85
CA TRP A 121 9.22 4.14 -0.68
C TRP A 121 10.07 5.21 0.03
N ASP A 122 11.04 5.83 -0.66
CA ASP A 122 11.98 6.76 -0.03
C ASP A 122 11.32 8.06 0.43
N GLN A 123 10.39 8.63 -0.34
CA GLN A 123 9.61 9.80 0.07
C GLN A 123 8.71 9.53 1.29
N SER A 124 8.28 8.27 1.48
CA SER A 124 7.59 7.84 2.70
C SER A 124 8.54 7.61 3.88
N ARG A 125 9.85 7.76 3.68
CA ARG A 125 10.90 7.62 4.68
C ARG A 125 10.86 6.26 5.37
N CYS A 126 10.60 5.21 4.60
CA CYS A 126 10.43 3.86 5.14
C CYS A 126 11.68 3.30 5.85
N SER A 127 12.87 3.83 5.55
CA SER A 127 14.12 3.50 6.25
C SER A 127 14.06 3.80 7.76
N SER A 128 13.21 4.74 8.20
CA SER A 128 12.98 5.03 9.62
C SER A 128 12.02 4.05 10.28
N CYS A 129 11.21 3.33 9.50
CA CYS A 129 10.21 2.39 9.99
C CYS A 129 10.74 0.96 10.03
N VAL A 130 11.47 0.57 8.99
CA VAL A 130 11.88 -0.80 8.73
C VAL A 130 13.34 -0.86 8.35
N ASN A 131 14.05 -1.83 8.92
CA ASN A 131 15.39 -2.20 8.51
C ASN A 131 15.31 -3.45 7.64
N ILE A 132 15.74 -3.34 6.38
CA ILE A 132 15.75 -4.45 5.42
C ILE A 132 17.19 -4.91 5.23
N ASN A 133 17.45 -6.19 5.55
CA ASN A 133 18.72 -6.85 5.27
C ASN A 133 18.63 -7.53 3.90
N TRP A 134 19.13 -6.84 2.87
CA TRP A 134 19.10 -7.30 1.49
C TRP A 134 20.05 -8.49 1.27
N GLU A 135 19.49 -9.63 0.87
CA GLU A 135 20.25 -10.83 0.48
C GLU A 135 19.69 -11.39 -0.84
N PHE A 136 19.86 -10.60 -1.91
CA PHE A 136 19.27 -10.87 -3.22
C PHE A 136 19.74 -12.18 -3.84
N GLU A 137 21.01 -12.55 -3.68
CA GLU A 137 21.60 -13.77 -4.26
C GLU A 137 21.04 -15.06 -3.67
N LYS A 138 20.59 -15.01 -2.40
CA LYS A 138 20.04 -16.16 -1.69
C LYS A 138 18.51 -16.19 -1.71
N ASN A 139 17.88 -15.14 -2.23
CA ASN A 139 16.44 -14.91 -2.15
C ASN A 139 15.92 -15.05 -0.71
N SER A 140 16.72 -14.56 0.26
CA SER A 140 16.46 -14.69 1.69
C SER A 140 16.49 -13.34 2.40
N THR A 141 16.14 -12.27 1.69
CA THR A 141 16.00 -10.93 2.24
C THR A 141 15.02 -10.95 3.41
N MET A 142 15.47 -10.44 4.56
CA MET A 142 14.64 -10.32 5.76
C MET A 142 14.49 -8.86 6.15
N TYR A 143 13.47 -8.56 6.94
CA TYR A 143 13.28 -7.23 7.51
C TYR A 143 12.82 -7.30 8.96
N ALA A 144 13.02 -6.20 9.66
CA ALA A 144 12.52 -6.00 11.01
C ALA A 144 12.08 -4.55 11.19
N TYR A 145 10.98 -4.34 11.90
CA TYR A 145 10.56 -3.00 12.31
C TYR A 145 11.49 -2.44 13.37
N THR A 146 11.69 -1.12 13.33
CA THR A 146 12.44 -0.44 14.37
C THR A 146 11.69 -0.53 15.70
N LYS A 147 12.44 -0.53 16.81
CA LYS A 147 11.87 -0.56 18.17
C LYS A 147 10.83 0.55 18.38
N ASN A 148 11.02 1.70 17.74
CA ASN A 148 10.14 2.85 17.86
C ASN A 148 8.79 2.60 17.17
N VAL A 149 8.76 1.94 16.01
CA VAL A 149 7.51 1.54 15.36
C VAL A 149 6.76 0.54 16.23
N TYR A 150 7.45 -0.49 16.73
CA TYR A 150 6.82 -1.48 17.61
C TYR A 150 6.19 -0.85 18.86
N ASN A 151 6.93 0.06 19.52
CA ASN A 151 6.43 0.77 20.70
C ASN A 151 5.24 1.69 20.36
N PHE A 152 5.27 2.34 19.20
CA PHE A 152 4.17 3.16 18.70
C PHE A 152 2.91 2.32 18.49
N GLU A 153 3.02 1.23 17.74
CA GLU A 153 1.91 0.34 17.42
C GLU A 153 1.28 -0.27 18.68
N LYS A 154 2.11 -0.67 19.65
CA LYS A 154 1.62 -1.15 20.94
C LYS A 154 0.80 -0.11 21.68
N LYS A 155 1.32 1.12 21.84
CA LYS A 155 0.60 2.22 22.50
C LYS A 155 -0.68 2.59 21.76
N LEU A 156 -0.64 2.56 20.43
CA LEU A 156 -1.80 2.78 19.57
C LEU A 156 -2.88 1.71 19.77
N PHE A 157 -2.46 0.44 19.84
CA PHE A 157 -3.34 -0.68 20.10
C PHE A 157 -4.00 -0.55 21.48
N ASP A 158 -3.22 -0.25 22.52
CA ASP A 158 -3.72 -0.06 23.89
C ASP A 158 -4.77 1.07 23.96
N TRP A 159 -4.51 2.21 23.29
CA TRP A 159 -5.47 3.30 23.20
C TRP A 159 -6.75 2.91 22.44
N ARG A 160 -6.63 2.28 21.27
CA ARG A 160 -7.80 1.81 20.50
C ARG A 160 -8.63 0.80 21.27
N HIS A 161 -7.98 -0.12 21.97
CA HIS A 161 -8.64 -1.11 22.80
C HIS A 161 -9.43 -0.43 23.93
N CYS A 162 -8.85 0.57 24.59
CA CYS A 162 -9.56 1.39 25.57
C CYS A 162 -10.80 2.05 24.95
N VAL A 163 -10.65 2.74 23.81
CA VAL A 163 -11.77 3.42 23.13
C VAL A 163 -12.87 2.42 22.77
N MET A 164 -12.52 1.25 22.24
CA MET A 164 -13.49 0.21 21.89
C MET A 164 -14.27 -0.30 23.10
N ASN A 165 -13.60 -0.57 24.22
CA ASN A 165 -14.26 -1.07 25.44
C ASN A 165 -15.36 -0.12 25.92
N TYR A 166 -15.08 1.19 25.95
CA TYR A 166 -16.08 2.19 26.39
C TYR A 166 -17.05 2.63 25.28
N SER A 167 -16.80 2.25 24.02
CA SER A 167 -17.71 2.55 22.90
C SER A 167 -18.78 1.47 22.70
N LEU A 168 -18.58 0.27 23.24
CA LEU A 168 -19.50 -0.87 23.10
C LEU A 168 -20.60 -0.89 24.17
N GLU A 169 -20.44 -0.15 25.27
CA GLU A 169 -21.36 -0.17 26.40
C GLU A 169 -22.56 0.78 26.26
N VAL A 170 -22.67 1.54 25.17
CA VAL A 170 -23.66 2.62 25.07
C VAL A 170 -24.62 2.42 23.89
N ASP A 171 -25.91 2.44 24.22
CA ASP A 171 -27.06 2.41 23.32
C ASP A 171 -26.81 3.30 22.09
N GLU A 172 -27.17 2.83 20.89
CA GLU A 172 -26.75 3.36 19.58
C GLU A 172 -27.07 4.86 19.39
N PHE A 173 -27.98 5.38 20.22
CA PHE A 173 -28.49 6.75 20.19
C PHE A 173 -27.76 7.74 21.11
N TYR A 174 -26.93 7.30 22.07
CA TYR A 174 -26.23 8.17 23.01
C TYR A 174 -24.79 7.73 23.25
N LYS A 175 -23.89 7.89 22.28
CA LYS A 175 -22.46 7.69 22.54
C LYS A 175 -21.97 8.71 23.56
N ASN A 176 -21.74 8.27 24.79
CA ASN A 176 -21.22 9.13 25.85
C ASN A 176 -19.70 9.30 25.68
N TYR A 177 -19.33 10.18 24.76
CA TYR A 177 -17.94 10.49 24.46
C TYR A 177 -17.16 10.98 25.68
N SER A 178 -17.82 11.59 26.67
CA SER A 178 -17.19 12.01 27.92
C SER A 178 -16.58 10.83 28.69
N VAL A 179 -17.24 9.67 28.73
CA VAL A 179 -16.74 8.46 29.39
C VAL A 179 -15.50 7.92 28.67
N VAL A 180 -15.49 7.92 27.34
CA VAL A 180 -14.31 7.52 26.55
C VAL A 180 -13.13 8.46 26.82
N CYS A 181 -13.39 9.77 26.83
CA CYS A 181 -12.36 10.77 27.11
C CYS A 181 -11.78 10.58 28.51
N GLU A 182 -12.60 10.53 29.55
CA GLU A 182 -12.13 10.42 30.94
C GLU A 182 -11.32 9.15 31.19
N ASN A 183 -11.74 8.01 30.62
CA ASN A 183 -11.11 6.73 30.89
C ASN A 183 -9.91 6.43 29.97
N CYS A 184 -9.87 6.98 28.75
CA CYS A 184 -8.80 6.70 27.78
C CYS A 184 -7.78 7.84 27.63
N LEU A 185 -7.96 8.97 28.34
CA LEU A 185 -7.03 10.10 28.30
C LEU A 185 -5.59 9.71 28.66
N THR A 186 -5.41 8.86 29.67
CA THR A 186 -4.07 8.40 30.09
C THR A 186 -3.37 7.63 28.98
N SER A 187 -4.08 6.71 28.32
CA SER A 187 -3.56 5.93 27.18
C SER A 187 -3.26 6.83 25.98
N PHE A 188 -4.13 7.81 25.72
CA PHE A 188 -3.93 8.81 24.67
C PHE A 188 -2.68 9.66 24.93
N ASN A 189 -2.54 10.24 26.12
CA ASN A 189 -1.38 11.04 26.49
C ASN A 189 -0.08 10.23 26.40
N SER A 190 -0.11 8.96 26.84
CA SER A 190 1.04 8.05 26.73
C SER A 190 1.48 7.77 25.29
N LEU A 191 0.53 7.72 24.34
CA LEU A 191 0.79 7.62 22.90
C LEU A 191 1.32 8.94 22.34
N PHE A 192 0.66 10.05 22.67
CA PHE A 192 0.97 11.37 22.15
C PHE A 192 2.35 11.87 22.60
N HIS A 193 2.70 11.70 23.87
CA HIS A 193 4.03 12.03 24.39
C HIS A 193 5.12 11.19 23.70
N PHE A 194 4.90 9.88 23.54
CA PHE A 194 5.85 9.04 22.84
C PHE A 194 6.09 9.50 21.39
N TYR A 195 5.03 9.88 20.68
CA TYR A 195 5.15 10.45 19.34
C TYR A 195 5.98 11.75 19.34
N TRP A 196 5.69 12.69 20.24
CA TRP A 196 6.43 13.95 20.34
C TRP A 196 7.90 13.75 20.69
N ASP A 197 8.21 12.90 21.66
CA ASP A 197 9.57 12.66 22.14
C ASP A 197 10.45 11.98 21.07
N VAL A 198 9.86 11.05 20.32
CA VAL A 198 10.63 10.18 19.41
C VAL A 198 10.62 10.67 17.96
N TYR A 199 9.49 11.22 17.48
CA TYR A 199 9.28 11.51 16.06
C TYR A 199 9.20 12.99 15.72
N VAL A 200 9.10 13.89 16.71
CA VAL A 200 9.09 15.35 16.50
C VAL A 200 10.44 16.00 16.90
N THR A 201 11.35 15.23 17.50
CA THR A 201 12.68 15.70 17.86
C THR A 201 13.49 16.11 16.63
N PRO A 202 14.10 17.32 16.60
CA PRO A 202 14.87 17.79 15.45
C PRO A 202 16.04 16.88 15.09
N GLY A 203 16.23 16.63 13.79
CA GLY A 203 17.38 15.88 13.26
C GLY A 203 17.19 14.36 13.15
N ILE A 204 15.98 13.86 13.40
CA ILE A 204 15.61 12.45 13.18
C ILE A 204 14.64 12.37 12.00
N ASP A 205 14.93 11.52 11.02
CA ASP A 205 13.98 11.22 9.94
C ASP A 205 12.80 10.40 10.47
N PHE A 206 11.58 10.91 10.29
CA PHE A 206 10.36 10.29 10.77
C PHE A 206 9.74 9.33 9.74
N CYS A 207 9.09 8.29 10.25
CA CYS A 207 8.29 7.35 9.47
C CYS A 207 6.94 7.97 9.08
N LEU A 208 6.61 8.05 7.79
CA LEU A 208 5.35 8.67 7.34
C LEU A 208 4.11 7.95 7.92
N ASP A 209 4.14 6.62 7.99
CA ASP A 209 3.03 5.82 8.52
C ASP A 209 2.65 6.17 9.96
N VAL A 210 3.65 6.52 10.79
CA VAL A 210 3.46 6.94 12.19
C VAL A 210 2.84 8.34 12.24
N GLU A 211 3.37 9.27 11.44
CA GLU A 211 2.89 10.65 11.37
C GLU A 211 1.43 10.71 10.90
N THR A 212 1.11 10.06 9.80
CA THR A 212 -0.24 10.07 9.23
C THR A 212 -1.25 9.42 10.17
N THR A 213 -0.84 8.36 10.87
CA THR A 213 -1.65 7.72 11.91
C THR A 213 -1.91 8.64 13.09
N CYS A 214 -0.88 9.33 13.61
CA CYS A 214 -1.02 10.33 14.67
C CYS A 214 -1.90 11.51 14.25
N CYS A 215 -1.68 12.06 13.06
CA CYS A 215 -2.47 13.15 12.50
C CYS A 215 -3.96 12.75 12.37
N HIS A 216 -4.22 11.55 11.85
CA HIS A 216 -5.57 11.01 11.74
C HIS A 216 -6.27 10.88 13.11
N ILE A 217 -5.55 10.40 14.12
CA ILE A 217 -6.07 10.29 15.50
C ILE A 217 -6.36 11.67 16.09
N ASN A 218 -5.45 12.64 15.92
CA ASN A 218 -5.63 13.98 16.47
C ASN A 218 -6.82 14.71 15.81
N CYS A 219 -7.01 14.55 14.50
CA CYS A 219 -8.22 15.02 13.80
C CYS A 219 -9.49 14.35 14.34
N THR A 220 -9.43 13.07 14.67
CA THR A 220 -10.56 12.32 15.28
C THR A 220 -10.85 12.84 16.69
N HIS A 221 -9.83 13.10 17.51
CA HIS A 221 -9.98 13.69 18.85
C HIS A 221 -10.58 15.12 18.78
N LEU A 222 -10.11 15.95 17.85
CA LEU A 222 -10.71 17.26 17.58
C LEU A 222 -12.17 17.16 17.11
N ALA A 223 -12.53 16.14 16.36
CA ALA A 223 -13.92 15.89 15.96
C ALA A 223 -14.78 15.45 17.15
N ILE A 224 -14.25 14.61 18.06
CA ILE A 224 -14.92 14.20 19.30
C ILE A 224 -15.14 15.41 20.23
N LEU A 225 -14.11 16.23 20.46
CA LEU A 225 -14.22 17.46 21.25
C LEU A 225 -15.19 18.48 20.63
N ARG A 226 -15.22 18.62 19.29
CA ARG A 226 -16.21 19.47 18.60
C ARG A 226 -17.64 18.94 18.68
N GLY A 227 -17.83 17.63 18.79
CA GLY A 227 -19.13 17.02 19.09
C GLY A 227 -19.61 17.35 20.50
N GLN A 228 -18.68 17.40 21.46
CA GLN A 228 -18.94 17.78 22.85
C GLN A 228 -19.35 19.25 22.99
N LEU A 229 -18.71 20.17 22.25
CA LEU A 229 -19.07 21.60 22.20
C LEU A 229 -20.37 21.92 21.46
N ARG A 230 -20.97 20.96 20.74
CA ARG A 230 -22.30 21.12 20.11
C ARG A 230 -23.45 20.59 20.97
N ALA A 231 -23.13 19.85 22.04
CA ALA A 231 -24.10 19.27 22.96
C ALA A 231 -24.29 20.11 24.24
N GLU A 232 -23.58 21.23 24.37
CA GLU A 232 -23.82 22.32 25.33
C GLU A 232 -24.52 23.50 24.64
#